data_AF-A0AB39JVR0-F1
#
_entry.id   AF-A0AB39JVR0-F1
#
_cell.length_a   1.000
_cell.length_b   1.000
_cell.length_c   1.000
_cell.angle_alpha   90.00
_cell.angle_beta   90.00
_cell.angle_gamma   90.00
#
_symmetry.space_group_name_H-M   'P 1'
#
loop_
_entity.id
_entity.type
_entity.pdbx_description
1 polymer ?
#
loop_
_entity_poly.entity_id
_entity_poly.type
_entity_poly.pdbx_seq_one_letter_code
_entity_poly.pdbx_strand_id
1 'polypeptide(L)'
;MFIAKNIFIYLLSMLALCLLIILFNYLGMNETFNLVLSSALFGIFITWYYKGSGLCLALFSLFYWAMFVISQSFEVLWMFSISIIVYLVMTKITPKLKDIHIGITSNG
;
A
#
# COMPACT_ATOMS: atom_id res chain seq x y z
N MET A 1 20.19 -2.21 14.67
CA MET A 1 20.19 -0.92 13.93
C MET A 1 19.24 -0.99 12.72
N PHE A 2 17.94 -1.28 12.90
CA PHE A 2 17.03 -1.49 11.76
C PHE A 2 15.54 -1.14 12.02
N ILE A 3 15.02 -1.30 13.25
CA ILE A 3 13.61 -0.96 13.56
C ILE A 3 13.31 0.54 13.38
N ALA A 4 14.16 1.43 13.91
CA ALA A 4 13.91 2.87 13.89
C ALA A 4 13.88 3.44 12.46
N LYS A 5 14.76 2.92 11.58
CA LYS A 5 14.80 3.29 10.16
C LYS A 5 13.51 2.85 9.44
N ASN A 6 13.01 1.65 9.73
CA ASN A 6 11.74 1.18 9.18
C ASN A 6 10.56 2.05 9.64
N ILE A 7 10.49 2.40 10.92
CA ILE A 7 9.43 3.28 11.45
C ILE A 7 9.49 4.67 10.79
N PHE A 8 10.70 5.23 10.63
CA PHE A 8 10.87 6.52 9.97
C PHE A 8 10.38 6.51 8.52
N ILE A 9 10.73 5.48 7.76
CA ILE A 9 10.31 5.35 6.36
C ILE A 9 8.81 5.10 6.25
N TYR A 10 8.24 4.36 7.19
CA TYR A 10 6.79 4.19 7.29
C TYR A 10 6.08 5.53 7.53
N LEU A 11 6.52 6.31 8.51
CA LEU A 11 5.98 7.64 8.80
C LEU A 11 6.09 8.58 7.59
N LEU A 12 7.24 8.57 6.91
CA LEU A 12 7.45 9.35 5.70
C LEU A 12 6.48 8.94 4.57
N SER A 13 6.23 7.63 4.42
CA SER A 13 5.27 7.12 3.45
C SER A 13 3.83 7.55 3.77
N MET A 14 3.45 7.63 5.05
CA MET A 14 2.12 8.14 5.43
C MET A 14 1.97 9.61 5.08
N LEU A 15 3.00 10.41 5.35
CA LEU A 15 3.02 11.83 5.01
C LEU A 15 2.95 12.05 3.49
N ALA A 16 3.65 11.21 2.72
CA ALA A 16 3.58 11.22 1.27
C ALA A 16 2.18 10.86 0.74
N LEU A 17 1.50 9.85 1.30
CA LEU A 17 0.11 9.52 0.91
C LEU A 17 -0.83 10.71 1.16
N CYS A 18 -0.74 11.35 2.32
CA CYS A 18 -1.57 12.53 2.62
C CYS A 18 -1.32 13.67 1.63
N LEU A 19 -0.06 13.96 1.30
CA LEU A 19 0.28 14.98 0.29
C LEU A 19 -0.23 14.61 -1.10
N LEU A 20 -0.16 13.33 -1.47
CA LEU A 20 -0.63 12.84 -2.77
C LEU A 20 -2.15 13.03 -2.92
N ILE A 21 -2.91 12.72 -1.87
CA ILE A 21 -4.37 12.94 -1.85
C ILE A 21 -4.70 14.43 -2.03
N ILE A 22 -4.01 15.31 -1.30
CA ILE A 22 -4.20 16.76 -1.41
C ILE A 22 -3.85 17.25 -2.83
N LEU A 23 -2.74 16.78 -3.39
CA LEU A 23 -2.28 17.15 -4.73
C LEU A 23 -3.29 16.72 -5.81
N PHE A 24 -3.78 15.48 -5.75
CA PHE A 24 -4.80 14.99 -6.68
C PHE A 24 -6.17 15.68 -6.49
N ASN A 25 -6.49 16.11 -5.28
CA ASN A 25 -7.69 16.90 -5.02
C ASN A 25 -7.57 18.29 -5.66
N TYR A 26 -6.39 18.91 -5.56
CA TYR A 26 -6.10 20.19 -6.20
C TYR A 26 -6.11 20.12 -7.74
N LEU A 27 -5.75 18.97 -8.31
CA LEU A 27 -5.84 18.69 -9.75
C LEU A 27 -7.28 18.56 -10.27
N GLY A 28 -8.30 18.61 -9.40
CA GLY A 28 -9.71 18.49 -9.79
C GLY A 28 -10.11 17.08 -10.23
N MET A 29 -9.36 16.05 -9.81
CA MET A 29 -9.67 14.66 -10.11
C MET A 29 -10.86 14.19 -9.28
N ASN A 30 -11.67 13.27 -9.82
CA ASN A 30 -12.80 12.69 -9.10
C ASN A 30 -12.36 12.08 -7.75
N GLU A 31 -13.08 12.39 -6.68
CA GLU A 31 -12.70 12.09 -5.29
C GLU A 31 -12.48 10.59 -5.07
N THR A 32 -13.41 9.76 -5.57
CA THR A 32 -13.29 8.30 -5.46
C THR A 32 -12.06 7.76 -6.19
N PHE A 33 -11.74 8.32 -7.36
CA PHE A 33 -10.58 7.89 -8.14
C PHE A 33 -9.27 8.31 -7.49
N ASN A 34 -9.23 9.54 -6.94
CA ASN A 34 -8.11 10.03 -6.16
C ASN A 34 -7.82 9.11 -4.96
N LEU A 35 -8.85 8.76 -4.19
CA LEU A 35 -8.73 7.87 -3.03
C LEU A 35 -8.21 6.48 -3.44
N VAL A 36 -8.74 5.92 -4.52
CA VAL A 36 -8.32 4.61 -5.06
C VAL A 36 -6.85 4.65 -5.50
N LEU A 37 -6.47 5.65 -6.29
CA LEU A 37 -5.12 5.76 -6.83
C LEU A 37 -4.08 5.99 -5.73
N SER A 38 -4.38 6.86 -4.77
CA SER A 38 -3.52 7.18 -3.64
C SER A 38 -3.30 5.97 -2.73
N SER A 39 -4.37 5.28 -2.37
CA SER A 39 -4.29 4.06 -1.54
C SER A 39 -3.54 2.94 -2.25
N ALA A 40 -3.76 2.74 -3.56
CA ALA A 40 -3.04 1.74 -4.32
C ALA A 40 -1.53 2.01 -4.37
N LEU A 41 -1.11 3.25 -4.66
CA LEU A 41 0.30 3.63 -4.72
C LEU A 41 1.01 3.43 -3.37
N PHE A 42 0.35 3.81 -2.28
CA PHE A 42 0.86 3.58 -0.93
C PHE A 42 0.96 2.08 -0.60
N GLY A 43 -0.05 1.31 -0.98
CA GLY A 43 -0.06 -0.15 -0.90
C GLY A 43 1.17 -0.77 -1.57
N ILE A 44 1.47 -0.35 -2.80
CA ILE A 44 2.63 -0.82 -3.58
C ILE A 44 3.93 -0.45 -2.87
N PHE A 45 4.08 0.81 -2.48
CA PHE A 45 5.33 1.33 -1.92
C PHE A 45 5.73 0.61 -0.63
N ILE A 46 4.78 0.46 0.30
CA ILE A 46 5.04 -0.20 1.58
C ILE A 46 5.25 -1.70 1.39
N THR A 47 4.46 -2.36 0.55
CA THR A 47 4.63 -3.80 0.31
C THR A 47 6.00 -4.10 -0.29
N TRP A 48 6.49 -3.22 -1.17
CA TRP A 48 7.81 -3.35 -1.78
C TRP A 48 8.94 -3.12 -0.75
N TYR A 49 8.80 -2.08 0.09
CA TYR A 49 9.79 -1.76 1.12
C TYR A 49 9.92 -2.87 2.17
N TYR A 50 8.80 -3.43 2.64
CA TYR A 50 8.78 -4.48 3.66
C TYR A 50 8.88 -5.91 3.08
N LYS A 51 9.06 -6.07 1.77
CA LYS A 51 9.18 -7.36 1.05
C LYS A 51 8.13 -8.40 1.48
N GLY A 52 6.88 -7.98 1.71
CA GLY A 52 5.81 -8.90 2.12
C GLY A 52 5.94 -9.50 3.52
N SER A 53 6.73 -8.89 4.41
CA SER A 53 6.72 -9.27 5.83
C SER A 53 5.35 -9.03 6.45
N GLY A 54 4.88 -9.94 7.33
CA GLY A 54 3.61 -9.79 8.05
C GLY A 54 3.48 -8.49 8.86
N LEU A 55 4.61 -7.84 9.14
CA LEU A 55 4.65 -6.49 9.74
C LEU A 55 3.95 -5.43 8.87
N CYS A 56 3.97 -5.58 7.54
CA CYS A 56 3.29 -4.66 6.61
C CYS A 56 1.78 -4.65 6.84
N LEU A 57 1.18 -5.83 7.03
CA LEU A 57 -0.26 -5.96 7.25
C LEU A 57 -0.66 -5.36 8.60
N ALA A 58 0.14 -5.61 9.65
CA ALA A 58 -0.10 -5.03 10.97
C ALA A 58 -0.02 -3.50 10.96
N LEU A 59 0.95 -2.93 10.23
CA LEU A 59 1.10 -1.49 10.08
C LEU A 59 -0.07 -0.88 9.31
N PHE A 60 -0.49 -1.49 8.19
CA PHE A 60 -1.69 -1.04 7.46
C PHE A 60 -2.92 -1.05 8.36
N SER A 61 -3.16 -2.16 9.06
CA SER A 61 -4.30 -2.26 9.97
C SER A 61 -4.26 -1.18 11.04
N LEU A 62 -3.11 -0.93 11.67
CA LEU A 62 -2.99 0.07 12.73
C LEU A 62 -3.26 1.49 12.20
N PHE A 63 -2.72 1.85 11.04
CA PHE A 63 -2.92 3.17 10.46
C PHE A 63 -4.34 3.41 9.99
N TYR A 64 -4.91 2.50 9.18
CA TYR A 64 -6.26 2.66 8.69
C TYR A 64 -7.29 2.57 9.82
N TRP A 65 -7.01 1.78 10.86
CA TRP A 65 -7.83 1.78 12.07
C TRP A 65 -7.80 3.12 12.80
N ALA A 66 -6.61 3.70 13.00
CA ALA A 66 -6.47 5.03 13.59
C ALA A 66 -7.20 6.10 12.75
N MET A 67 -7.04 6.06 11.43
CA MET A 67 -7.75 6.96 10.51
C MET A 67 -9.27 6.76 10.56
N PHE A 68 -9.74 5.51 10.69
CA PHE A 68 -11.15 5.19 10.78
C PHE A 68 -11.78 5.71 12.07
N VAL A 69 -11.07 5.58 13.21
CA VAL A 69 -11.51 6.11 14.50
C VAL A 69 -11.64 7.64 14.46
N ILE A 70 -10.72 8.33 13.76
CA ILE A 70 -10.73 9.80 13.66
C ILE A 70 -11.79 10.29 12.67
N SER A 71 -11.83 9.70 11.47
CA SER A 71 -12.63 10.22 10.36
C SER A 71 -14.04 9.66 10.30
N GLN A 72 -14.29 8.50 10.93
CA GLN A 72 -15.56 7.75 10.87
C GLN A 72 -16.16 7.61 9.45
N SER A 73 -15.32 7.61 8.42
CA SER A 73 -15.73 7.56 7.02
C SER A 73 -15.59 6.16 6.45
N PHE A 74 -16.60 5.73 5.67
CA PHE A 74 -16.56 4.48 4.90
C PHE A 74 -15.48 4.50 3.80
N GLU A 75 -15.03 5.68 3.38
CA GLU A 75 -13.94 5.82 2.40
C GLU A 75 -12.64 5.24 2.95
N VAL A 76 -12.39 5.37 4.26
CA VAL A 76 -11.20 4.80 4.90
C VAL A 76 -11.21 3.28 4.85
N LEU A 77 -12.37 2.66 5.04
CA LEU A 77 -12.55 1.20 4.88
C LEU A 77 -12.33 0.76 3.43
N TRP A 78 -12.77 1.58 2.47
CA TRP A 78 -12.55 1.33 1.06
C TRP A 78 -11.06 1.39 0.70
N MET A 79 -10.35 2.43 1.18
CA MET A 79 -8.91 2.57 1.01
C MET A 79 -8.13 1.42 1.64
N PHE A 80 -8.54 0.96 2.83
CA PHE A 80 -7.93 -0.18 3.50
C PHE A 80 -8.06 -1.46 2.67
N SER A 81 -9.25 -1.70 2.11
CA SER A 81 -9.52 -2.88 1.27
C SER A 81 -8.65 -2.87 0.01
N ILE A 82 -8.48 -1.72 -0.64
CA ILE A 82 -7.61 -1.58 -1.82
C ILE A 82 -6.15 -1.86 -1.45
N SER A 83 -5.66 -1.30 -0.34
CA SER A 83 -4.30 -1.54 0.14
C SER A 83 -4.04 -3.02 0.44
N ILE A 84 -5.01 -3.74 1.00
CA ILE A 84 -4.92 -5.20 1.20
C ILE A 84 -4.86 -5.95 -0.12
N ILE A 85 -5.71 -5.60 -1.09
CA ILE A 85 -5.72 -6.25 -2.41
C ILE A 85 -4.36 -6.06 -3.08
N VAL A 86 -3.83 -4.84 -3.08
CA VAL A 86 -2.51 -4.53 -3.64
C VAL A 86 -1.42 -5.32 -2.92
N TYR A 87 -1.46 -5.41 -1.60
CA TYR A 87 -0.53 -6.24 -0.83
C TYR A 87 -0.60 -7.72 -1.24
N LEU A 88 -1.79 -8.29 -1.39
CA LEU A 88 -1.97 -9.69 -1.81
C LEU A 88 -1.45 -9.91 -3.24
N VAL A 89 -1.74 -9.00 -4.17
CA VAL A 89 -1.23 -9.07 -5.55
C VAL A 89 0.30 -9.04 -5.56
N MET A 90 0.90 -8.10 -4.82
CA MET A 90 2.36 -7.94 -4.77
C MET A 90 3.05 -9.13 -4.08
N THR A 91 2.45 -9.72 -3.04
CA THR A 91 3.06 -10.81 -2.27
C THR A 91 2.78 -12.21 -2.81
N LYS A 92 1.65 -12.44 -3.48
CA LYS A 92 1.27 -13.77 -3.98
C LYS A 92 1.38 -13.92 -5.48
N ILE A 93 1.03 -12.89 -6.25
CA ILE A 93 0.96 -12.98 -7.72
C ILE A 93 2.31 -12.66 -8.35
N THR A 94 2.98 -11.59 -7.89
CA THR A 94 4.30 -11.18 -8.42
C THR A 94 5.37 -12.27 -8.33
N PRO A 95 5.58 -12.98 -7.20
CA PRO A 95 6.57 -14.06 -7.15
C PRO A 95 6.17 -15.25 -8.03
N LYS A 96 4.87 -15.60 -8.12
CA LYS A 96 4.41 -16.70 -8.98
C LYS A 96 4.62 -16.42 -10.47
N LEU A 97 4.48 -15.17 -10.92
CA LEU A 97 4.83 -14.79 -12.29
C LEU A 97 6.34 -14.95 -12.54
N LYS A 98 7.17 -14.61 -11.56
CA LYS A 98 8.63 -14.77 -11.67
C LYS A 98 9.05 -16.24 -11.78
N ASP A 99 8.42 -17.13 -11.02
CA ASP A 99 8.69 -18.58 -11.10
C ASP A 99 8.25 -19.18 -12.45
N ILE A 100 7.12 -18.72 -13.01
CA ILE A 100 6.63 -19.19 -14.31
C ILE A 100 7.62 -18.83 -15.44
N HIS A 101 8.18 -17.61 -15.43
CA HIS A 101 9.17 -17.21 -16.45
C HIS A 101 10.50 -17.97 -16.33
N ILE A 102 10.92 -18.37 -15.13
CA ILE A 102 12.14 -19.17 -14.93
C ILE A 102 11.90 -20.64 -15.32
N GLY A 103 10.72 -21.19 -15.06
CA GLY A 103 10.36 -22.55 -15.47
C GLY A 103 10.29 -22.76 -16.99
N ILE A 104 9.97 -21.72 -17.76
CA ILE A 104 9.95 -21.80 -19.24
C ILE A 104 11.36 -21.72 -19.83
N THR A 105 12.31 -21.06 -19.16
CA THR A 105 13.69 -20.88 -19.67
C THR A 105 14.64 -22.03 -19.30
N SER A 106 14.23 -22.93 -18.39
CA SER A 106 15.06 -24.07 -17.95
C SER A 106 14.83 -25.38 -18.72
N ASN A 107 13.90 -25.42 -19.67
CA ASN A 107 13.59 -26.60 -20.49
C ASN A 107 13.91 -26.36 -21.99
N GLY A 108 15.00 -25.65 -22.28
CA GLY A 108 15.55 -25.49 -23.64
C GLY A 108 16.93 -26.12 -23.74
#